data_AF-A0A7G7GAW8-F1
#
_entry.id   AF-A0A7G7GAW8-F1
#
_cell.length_a   1.000
_cell.length_b   1.000
_cell.length_c   1.000
_cell.angle_alpha   90.00
_cell.angle_beta   90.00
_cell.angle_gamma   90.00
#
_symmetry.space_group_name_H-M   'P 1'
#
loop_
_entity.id
_entity.type
_entity.pdbx_description
1 polymer ?
#
loop_
_entity_poly.entity_id
_entity_poly.type
_entity_poly.pdbx_seq_one_letter_code
_entity_poly.pdbx_strand_id
1 'polypeptide(L)'
;MNKEFDRTQLLKTALTHSAVTIDDLANRLGLTPILLYHNLESEEEGNATVKAIAASLNIPVSYFEGKYYYNERGQLEPSQPE
;
A
#
# COMPACT_ATOMS: atom_id res chain seq x y z
N MET A 1 1.67 -10.95 -19.26
CA MET A 1 2.58 -9.98 -18.62
C MET A 1 1.95 -9.66 -17.27
N ASN A 2 2.34 -10.33 -16.20
CA ASN A 2 1.88 -9.95 -14.87
C ASN A 2 2.47 -8.56 -14.62
N LYS A 3 1.63 -7.52 -14.67
CA LYS A 3 2.03 -6.21 -14.17
C LYS A 3 2.22 -6.43 -12.67
N GLU A 4 3.45 -6.75 -12.26
CA GLU A 4 3.84 -6.65 -10.87
C GLU A 4 3.62 -5.18 -10.51
N PHE A 5 2.52 -4.92 -9.80
CA PHE A 5 2.28 -3.60 -9.28
C PHE A 5 3.37 -3.35 -8.23
N ASP A 6 4.23 -2.38 -8.51
CA ASP A 6 5.26 -1.94 -7.57
C ASP A 6 4.55 -1.48 -6.28
N ARG A 7 4.61 -2.34 -5.26
CA ARG A 7 3.87 -2.15 -4.01
C ARG A 7 4.38 -0.91 -3.28
N THR A 8 5.66 -0.61 -3.42
CA THR A 8 6.28 0.62 -2.92
C THR A 8 5.69 1.87 -3.57
N GLN A 9 5.45 1.88 -4.88
CA GLN A 9 4.78 3.01 -5.55
C GLN A 9 3.31 3.15 -5.13
N LEU A 10 2.61 2.03 -4.99
CA LEU A 10 1.25 2.03 -4.47
C LEU A 10 1.19 2.55 -3.03
N LEU A 11 2.11 2.14 -2.16
CA LEU A 11 2.20 2.68 -0.80
C LEU A 11 2.44 4.19 -0.82
N LYS A 12 3.40 4.67 -1.62
CA LYS A 12 3.69 6.12 -1.73
C LYS A 12 2.45 6.90 -2.16
N THR A 13 1.71 6.37 -3.13
CA THR A 13 0.45 6.97 -3.60
C THR A 13 -0.63 6.95 -2.51
N ALA A 14 -0.79 5.84 -1.79
CA ALA A 14 -1.74 5.78 -0.67
C ALA A 14 -1.40 6.78 0.44
N LEU A 15 -0.10 7.00 0.72
CA LEU A 15 0.35 7.98 1.70
C LEU A 15 0.08 9.42 1.23
N THR A 16 0.19 9.74 -0.06
CA THR A 16 -0.11 11.09 -0.56
C THR A 16 -1.59 11.45 -0.43
N HIS A 17 -2.47 10.44 -0.36
CA HIS A 17 -3.91 10.59 -0.15
C HIS A 17 -4.35 10.33 1.30
N SER A 18 -3.39 10.16 2.22
CA SER A 18 -3.63 9.90 3.62
C SER A 18 -3.10 11.06 4.49
N ALA A 19 -3.63 11.17 5.71
CA ALA A 19 -3.05 12.03 6.75
C ALA A 19 -1.87 11.35 7.48
N VAL A 20 -1.55 10.10 7.15
CA VAL A 20 -0.51 9.28 7.78
C VAL A 20 0.80 9.43 7.01
N THR A 21 1.89 9.73 7.70
CA THR A 21 3.23 9.72 7.10
C THR A 21 3.83 8.31 7.06
N ILE A 22 4.90 8.12 6.30
CA ILE A 22 5.63 6.83 6.31
C ILE A 22 6.20 6.51 7.70
N ASP A 23 6.65 7.52 8.45
CA ASP A 23 7.20 7.35 9.80
C ASP A 23 6.09 6.95 10.78
N ASP A 24 4.91 7.59 10.70
CA ASP A 24 3.75 7.21 11.52
C ASP A 24 3.32 5.77 11.24
N LEU A 25 3.27 5.39 9.96
CA LEU A 25 2.90 4.04 9.55
C LEU A 25 3.91 3.00 10.04
N ALA A 26 5.20 3.25 9.84
CA ALA A 26 6.25 2.34 10.30
C ALA A 26 6.24 2.20 11.82
N ASN A 27 6.09 3.31 12.57
CA ASN A 27 5.99 3.30 14.02
C ASN A 27 4.78 2.50 14.52
N ARG A 28 3.61 2.64 13.91
CA ARG A 28 2.41 1.84 14.25
C ARG A 28 2.62 0.34 14.07
N LEU A 29 3.47 -0.04 13.10
CA LEU A 29 3.79 -1.43 12.79
C LEU A 29 5.03 -1.94 13.54
N GLY A 30 5.65 -1.12 14.38
CA GLY A 30 6.86 -1.49 15.11
C GLY A 30 8.09 -1.67 14.21
N LEU A 31 8.13 -0.96 13.07
CA LEU A 31 9.18 -1.05 12.05
C LEU A 31 9.87 0.30 11.86
N THR A 32 11.02 0.27 11.20
CA THR A 32 11.59 1.46 10.56
C THR A 32 11.02 1.61 9.14
N PRO A 33 11.01 2.81 8.54
CA PRO A 33 10.57 2.99 7.16
C PRO A 33 11.30 2.09 6.16
N ILE A 34 12.61 1.90 6.36
CA ILE A 34 13.44 1.05 5.51
C ILE A 34 12.98 -0.41 5.59
N LEU A 35 12.77 -0.92 6.81
CA LEU A 35 12.28 -2.29 7.01
C LEU A 35 10.86 -2.47 6.47
N LEU A 36 10.00 -1.47 6.59
CA LEU A 36 8.66 -1.52 6.03
C LEU A 36 8.70 -1.68 4.49
N TYR A 37 9.51 -0.88 3.79
CA TYR A 37 9.68 -1.04 2.34
C TYR A 37 10.31 -2.39 1.98
N HIS A 38 11.32 -2.83 2.74
CA HIS A 38 11.95 -4.14 2.52
C HIS A 38 10.95 -5.29 2.65
N ASN A 39 10.17 -5.29 3.73
CA ASN A 39 9.19 -6.35 3.98
C ASN A 39 8.05 -6.32 2.97
N LEU A 40 7.66 -5.14 2.47
CA LEU A 40 6.58 -4.97 1.50
C LEU A 40 6.85 -5.72 0.17
N GLU A 41 8.11 -5.70 -0.27
CA GLU A 41 8.57 -6.39 -1.49
C GLU A 41 9.05 -7.82 -1.23
N SER A 42 9.12 -8.26 0.03
CA SER A 42 9.54 -9.62 0.40
C SER A 42 8.51 -10.67 -0.04
N GLU A 43 8.99 -11.83 -0.50
CA GLU A 43 8.13 -12.99 -0.79
C GLU A 43 7.53 -13.60 0.48
N GLU A 44 8.29 -13.61 1.57
CA GLU A 44 7.90 -14.20 2.86
C GLU A 44 6.97 -13.27 3.64
N GLU A 45 7.34 -11.99 3.73
CA GLU A 45 6.69 -11.01 4.61
C GLU A 45 5.73 -10.07 3.86
N GLY A 46 5.80 -10.00 2.53
CA GLY A 46 5.08 -9.00 1.73
C GLY A 46 3.58 -9.07 1.89
N ASN A 47 3.00 -10.28 1.89
CA ASN A 47 1.56 -10.44 2.05
C ASN A 47 1.07 -10.02 3.45
N ALA A 48 1.84 -10.29 4.49
CA ALA A 48 1.51 -9.87 5.85
C ALA A 48 1.64 -8.34 5.99
N THR A 49 2.72 -7.79 5.43
CA THR A 49 3.01 -6.36 5.41
C THR A 49 1.94 -5.57 4.66
N VAL A 50 1.51 -6.04 3.48
CA VAL A 50 0.40 -5.45 2.71
C VAL A 50 -0.87 -5.40 3.54
N LYS A 51 -1.25 -6.48 4.23
CA LYS A 51 -2.45 -6.53 5.07
C LYS A 51 -2.40 -5.52 6.21
N ALA A 52 -1.25 -5.43 6.88
CA ALA A 52 -1.04 -4.52 8.00
C ALA A 52 -1.09 -3.04 7.56
N ILE A 53 -0.50 -2.72 6.41
CA ILE A 53 -0.53 -1.39 5.81
C ILE A 53 -1.96 -1.03 5.38
N ALA A 54 -2.63 -1.92 4.66
CA ALA A 54 -3.99 -1.70 4.17
C ALA A 54 -4.96 -1.41 5.33
N ALA A 55 -4.86 -2.19 6.41
CA ALA A 55 -5.62 -1.95 7.64
C ALA A 55 -5.30 -0.59 8.28
N SER A 56 -4.01 -0.23 8.37
CA SER A 56 -3.56 1.02 8.99
C SER A 56 -3.99 2.27 8.22
N LEU A 57 -4.09 2.16 6.89
CA LEU A 57 -4.54 3.23 5.99
C LEU A 57 -6.06 3.18 5.71
N ASN A 58 -6.76 2.20 6.28
CA ASN A 58 -8.19 1.96 6.04
C ASN A 58 -8.54 1.84 4.54
N ILE A 59 -7.73 1.09 3.79
CA ILE A 59 -7.94 0.79 2.36
C ILE A 59 -8.03 -0.72 2.14
N PRO A 60 -8.68 -1.19 1.05
CA PRO A 60 -8.72 -2.60 0.69
C PRO A 60 -7.33 -3.15 0.34
N VAL A 61 -7.02 -4.37 0.77
CA VAL A 61 -5.79 -5.11 0.39
C VAL A 61 -5.62 -5.21 -1.12
N SER A 62 -6.74 -5.39 -1.83
CA SER A 62 -6.82 -5.48 -3.29
C SER A 62 -6.33 -4.22 -4.03
N TYR A 63 -6.14 -3.09 -3.33
CA TYR A 63 -5.41 -1.95 -3.87
C TYR A 63 -3.98 -2.32 -4.27
N PHE A 64 -3.28 -3.08 -3.43
CA PHE A 64 -1.93 -3.59 -3.70
C PHE A 64 -1.89 -4.69 -4.77
N GLU A 65 -3.06 -5.16 -5.21
CA GLU A 65 -3.25 -6.06 -6.35
C GLU A 65 -3.64 -5.30 -7.63
N GLY A 66 -3.68 -3.96 -7.57
CA GLY A 66 -4.04 -3.08 -8.69
C GLY A 66 -5.52 -3.07 -9.06
N LYS A 67 -6.39 -3.63 -8.21
CA LYS A 67 -7.86 -3.62 -8.42
C LYS A 67 -8.51 -2.31 -8.03
N TYR A 68 -7.76 -1.38 -7.46
CA TYR A 68 -8.23 -0.04 -7.09
C TYR A 68 -7.18 1.01 -7.46
N TYR A 69 -7.64 2.24 -7.67
CA TYR A 69 -6.78 3.42 -7.87
C TYR A 69 -7.38 4.64 -7.17
N TYR A 70 -6.57 5.67 -6.92
CA TYR A 70 -7.06 6.97 -6.47
C TYR A 70 -7.42 7.83 -7.67
N ASN A 71 -8.66 8.31 -7.74
CA ASN A 71 -9.10 9.23 -8.79
C ASN A 71 -8.55 10.66 -8.57
N GLU A 72 -8.83 11.60 -9.48
CA GLU A 72 -8.38 13.00 -9.39
C GLU A 72 -8.87 13.73 -8.14
N ARG A 73 -9.91 13.21 -7.48
CA ARG A 73 -10.47 13.75 -6.23
C ARG A 73 -9.86 13.11 -4.98
N GLY A 74 -8.87 12.22 -5.15
CA GLY A 74 -8.25 11.46 -4.08
C GLY A 74 -9.17 10.40 -3.46
N GLN A 75 -10.21 9.97 -4.18
CA GLN A 75 -11.12 8.92 -3.74
C GLN A 75 -10.68 7.59 -4.34
N LEU A 76 -10.79 6.52 -3.55
CA LEU A 76 -10.44 5.19 -4.00
C LEU A 76 -11.60 4.59 -4.83
N GLU A 77 -11.31 4.20 -6.07
CA GLU A 77 -12.27 3.59 -7.00
C GLU A 77 -11.76 2.24 -7.50
N PRO A 78 -12.65 1.28 -7.79
CA PRO A 78 -12.25 0.04 -8.45
C PRO A 78 -11.66 0.32 -9.83
N SER A 79 -10.53 -0.30 -10.15
CA SER A 79 -10.04 -0.40 -11.52
C SER A 79 -11.08 -1.16 -12.32
N GLN A 80 -11.68 -0.53 -13.35
CA GLN A 80 -12.64 -1.24 -14.20
C GLN A 80 -11.96 -2.49 -14.81
N PRO A 81 -12.68 -3.61 -14.93
CA PRO A 81 -12.13 -4.76 -15.65
C PRO A 81 -11.89 -4.35 -17.11
N GLU A 82 -10.71 -4.67 -17.63
CA GLU A 82 -10.45 -4.72 -19.08
C GLU A 82 -11.39 -5.73 -19.76
#